data_AF-A0A7V3U1S8-F1
#
_entry.id   AF-A0A7V3U1S8-F1
#
_cell.length_a   1.000
_cell.length_b   1.000
_cell.length_c   1.000
_cell.angle_alpha   90.00
_cell.angle_beta   90.00
_cell.angle_gamma   90.00
#
_symmetry.space_group_name_H-M   'P 1'
#
loop_
_entity.id
_entity.type
_entity.pdbx_description
1 polymer ?
#
loop_
_entity_poly.entity_id
_entity_poly.type
_entity_poly.pdbx_seq_one_letter_code
_entity_poly.pdbx_strand_id
1 'polypeptide(L)'
;MALVGGTMLLMRRLGDPRIAKNSSFADTGILILLLLQLLLGLSTIIVSMQHLDGHEMVKLMSWAQGIFYFDGKAASYIQDVSIVFKLHIFLGLTIFLLFPFTRLVHMLSVPVRYVTPLRKGYQIVRSRRKAAK
;
A
#
# COMPACT_ATOMS: atom_id res chain seq x y z
N MET A 1 4.70 -14.17 -4.43
CA MET A 1 6.03 -13.49 -4.35
C MET A 1 6.13 -12.50 -3.20
N ALA A 2 5.27 -11.47 -3.12
CA ALA A 2 5.33 -10.46 -2.05
C ALA A 2 5.26 -11.05 -0.63
N LEU A 3 4.50 -12.12 -0.42
CA LEU A 3 4.36 -12.77 0.89
C LEU A 3 5.70 -13.37 1.35
N VAL A 4 6.36 -14.13 0.48
CA VAL A 4 7.66 -14.72 0.77
C VAL A 4 8.70 -13.65 1.07
N GLY A 5 8.79 -12.61 0.22
CA GLY A 5 9.69 -11.48 0.43
C GLY A 5 9.42 -10.73 1.74
N GLY A 6 8.15 -10.42 2.01
CA GLY A 6 7.74 -9.72 3.24
C GLY A 6 8.03 -10.55 4.49
N THR A 7 7.76 -11.85 4.47
CA THR A 7 8.04 -12.75 5.60
C THR A 7 9.54 -12.84 5.85
N MET A 8 10.36 -12.98 4.81
CA MET A 8 11.83 -12.96 4.96
C MET A 8 12.33 -11.63 5.55
N LEU A 9 11.77 -10.50 5.11
CA LEU A 9 12.11 -9.18 5.66
C LEU A 9 11.69 -9.03 7.13
N LEU A 10 10.54 -9.58 7.51
CA LEU A 10 10.06 -9.56 8.89
C LEU A 10 10.95 -10.43 9.79
N MET A 11 11.25 -11.66 9.35
CA MET A 11 12.18 -12.56 10.05
C MET A 11 13.55 -11.90 10.24
N ARG A 12 14.09 -11.24 9.20
CA ARG A 12 15.34 -10.49 9.29
C ARG A 12 15.26 -9.34 10.31
N ARG A 13 14.15 -8.61 10.35
CA ARG A 13 13.98 -7.45 11.23
C ARG A 13 13.91 -7.84 12.71
N LEU A 14 13.25 -8.95 13.01
CA LEU A 14 13.08 -9.44 14.38
C LEU A 14 14.25 -10.30 14.85
N GLY A 15 14.88 -11.07 13.95
CA GLY A 15 15.92 -12.04 14.28
C GLY A 15 17.35 -11.50 14.29
N ASP A 16 17.67 -10.46 13.51
CA ASP A 16 19.01 -9.88 13.48
C ASP A 16 19.17 -8.81 14.58
N PRO A 17 20.05 -9.01 15.59
CA PRO A 17 20.24 -8.06 16.68
C PRO A 17 20.65 -6.66 16.24
N ARG A 18 21.36 -6.53 15.11
CA ARG A 18 21.80 -5.22 14.58
C ARG A 18 20.63 -4.45 14.00
N ILE A 19 19.68 -5.14 13.37
CA ILE A 19 18.52 -4.52 12.73
C ILE A 19 17.43 -4.25 13.76
N ALA A 20 17.20 -5.17 14.69
CA ALA A 20 16.23 -5.00 15.75
C ALA A 20 16.54 -3.76 16.61
N LYS A 21 17.81 -3.55 16.98
CA LYS A 21 18.24 -2.39 17.77
C LYS A 21 18.10 -1.04 17.04
N ASN A 22 18.19 -1.04 15.71
CA ASN A 22 18.12 0.17 14.89
C ASN A 22 16.76 0.38 14.22
N SER A 23 15.79 -0.50 14.45
CA SER A 23 14.44 -0.39 13.90
C SER A 23 13.52 0.33 14.87
N SER A 24 12.66 1.20 14.36
CA SER A 24 11.58 1.79 15.15
C SER A 24 10.44 0.78 15.37
N PHE A 25 9.54 1.06 16.31
CA PHE A 25 8.31 0.26 16.45
C PHE A 25 7.42 0.38 15.20
N ALA A 26 7.27 1.59 14.66
CA ALA A 26 6.49 1.86 13.45
C ALA A 26 7.00 1.08 12.23
N ASP A 27 8.33 0.91 12.14
CA ASP A 27 9.03 0.19 11.10
C ASP A 27 8.68 -1.30 11.00
N THR A 28 8.49 -1.93 12.16
CA THR A 28 8.10 -3.33 12.30
C THR A 28 6.60 -3.47 12.20
N GLY A 29 5.85 -2.60 12.87
CA GLY A 29 4.39 -2.59 12.87
C GLY A 29 3.82 -2.46 11.45
N ILE A 30 4.33 -1.52 10.65
CA ILE A 30 3.82 -1.33 9.28
C ILE A 30 4.12 -2.54 8.37
N LEU A 31 5.24 -3.24 8.58
CA LEU A 31 5.56 -4.45 7.83
C LEU A 31 4.63 -5.60 8.20
N ILE A 32 4.28 -5.74 9.48
CA ILE A 32 3.30 -6.72 9.95
C ILE A 32 1.92 -6.41 9.36
N LEU A 33 1.49 -5.15 9.39
CA LEU A 33 0.21 -4.74 8.80
C LEU A 33 0.15 -5.03 7.29
N LEU A 34 1.23 -4.77 6.55
CA LEU A 34 1.32 -5.12 5.13
C LEU A 34 1.23 -6.63 4.87
N LEU A 35 1.88 -7.45 5.72
CA LEU A 35 1.79 -8.90 5.62
C LEU A 35 0.37 -9.40 5.94
N LEU A 36 -0.26 -8.85 6.97
CA LEU A 36 -1.65 -9.16 7.30
C LEU A 36 -2.60 -8.76 6.17
N GLN A 37 -2.43 -7.56 5.60
CA GLN A 37 -3.19 -7.09 4.45
C GLN A 37 -3.03 -8.00 3.25
N LEU A 38 -1.80 -8.47 2.99
CA LEU A 38 -1.52 -9.39 1.91
C LEU A 38 -2.16 -10.76 2.15
N LEU A 39 -2.12 -11.29 3.37
CA LEU A 39 -2.80 -12.54 3.72
C LEU A 39 -4.31 -12.42 3.55
N LEU A 40 -4.92 -11.32 3.98
CA LEU A 40 -6.34 -11.03 3.73
C LEU A 40 -6.63 -10.91 2.23
N GLY A 41 -5.76 -10.26 1.46
CA GLY A 41 -5.94 -10.14 0.01
C GLY A 41 -5.76 -11.45 -0.75
N LEU A 42 -4.98 -12.39 -0.22
CA LEU A 42 -4.89 -13.74 -0.78
C LEU A 42 -6.09 -14.60 -0.36
N SER A 43 -6.61 -14.43 0.86
CA SER A 43 -7.79 -15.18 1.31
C SER A 43 -9.07 -14.76 0.57
N THR A 44 -9.17 -13.51 0.09
CA THR A 44 -10.29 -13.10 -0.78
C THR A 44 -10.37 -13.93 -2.06
N ILE A 45 -9.26 -14.47 -2.57
CA ILE A 45 -9.27 -15.30 -3.78
C ILE A 45 -10.17 -16.52 -3.61
N ILE A 46 -10.12 -17.17 -2.43
CA ILE A 46 -10.93 -18.35 -2.13
C ILE A 46 -12.43 -18.01 -2.21
N VAL A 47 -12.82 -16.82 -1.74
CA VAL A 47 -14.20 -16.33 -1.79
C VAL A 47 -14.60 -15.90 -3.20
N SER A 48 -13.73 -15.20 -3.91
CA SER A 48 -13.95 -14.77 -5.30
C SER A 48 -14.08 -15.95 -6.26
N MET A 49 -13.40 -17.07 -6.00
CA MET A 49 -13.53 -18.30 -6.80
C MET A 49 -14.94 -18.90 -6.77
N GLN A 50 -15.76 -18.54 -5.77
CA GLN A 50 -17.17 -18.97 -5.69
C GLN A 50 -18.09 -18.10 -6.57
N HIS A 51 -17.61 -16.96 -7.07
CA HIS A 51 -18.37 -15.95 -7.81
C HIS A 51 -17.62 -15.56 -9.10
N LEU A 52 -17.49 -16.53 -10.00
CA LEU A 52 -16.76 -16.37 -11.27
C LEU A 52 -17.46 -15.47 -12.29
N ASP A 53 -18.74 -15.14 -12.03
CA ASP A 53 -19.52 -14.14 -12.76
C ASP A 53 -19.02 -12.71 -12.52
N GLY A 54 -18.18 -12.48 -11.51
CA GLY A 54 -17.54 -11.20 -11.24
C GLY A 54 -18.45 -10.20 -10.52
N HIS A 55 -19.64 -10.62 -10.09
CA HIS A 55 -20.59 -9.73 -9.42
C HIS A 55 -20.03 -9.12 -8.12
N GLU A 56 -19.26 -9.91 -7.34
CA GLU A 56 -18.56 -9.42 -6.14
C GLU A 56 -17.53 -8.33 -6.48
N MET A 57 -16.84 -8.45 -7.62
CA MET A 57 -15.88 -7.43 -8.07
C MET A 57 -16.58 -6.12 -8.44
N VAL A 58 -17.74 -6.18 -9.10
CA VAL A 58 -18.53 -4.99 -9.47
C VAL A 58 -18.97 -4.22 -8.21
N LYS A 59 -19.45 -4.91 -7.17
CA LYS A 59 -19.80 -4.27 -5.89
C LYS A 59 -18.64 -3.48 -5.29
N LEU A 60 -17.44 -4.10 -5.26
CA LEU A 60 -16.23 -3.46 -4.72
C LEU A 60 -15.77 -2.27 -5.57
N MET A 61 -15.88 -2.38 -6.90
CA MET A 61 -15.58 -1.27 -7.82
C MET A 61 -16.54 -0.11 -7.62
N SER A 62 -17.84 -0.37 -7.53
CA SER A 62 -18.85 0.66 -7.28
C SER A 62 -18.64 1.37 -5.95
N TRP A 63 -18.27 0.62 -4.90
CA TRP A 63 -17.84 1.22 -3.62
C TRP A 63 -16.62 2.12 -3.77
N ALA A 64 -15.55 1.63 -4.40
CA ALA A 64 -14.33 2.40 -4.57
C ALA A 64 -14.59 3.69 -5.37
N GLN A 65 -15.33 3.58 -6.47
CA GLN A 65 -15.75 4.73 -7.29
C GLN A 65 -16.64 5.69 -6.49
N GLY A 66 -17.60 5.19 -5.73
CA GLY A 66 -18.48 6.00 -4.88
C GLY A 66 -17.70 6.85 -3.88
N ILE A 67 -16.64 6.32 -3.27
CA ILE A 67 -15.76 7.10 -2.39
C ILE A 67 -15.07 8.24 -3.16
N PHE A 68 -14.53 7.97 -4.36
CA PHE A 68 -13.86 9.00 -5.16
C PHE A 68 -14.82 10.05 -5.76
N TYR A 69 -16.06 9.66 -6.05
CA TYR A 69 -17.12 10.57 -6.52
C TYR A 69 -17.89 11.23 -5.38
N PHE A 70 -17.50 11.02 -4.12
CA PHE A 70 -18.17 11.55 -2.93
C PHE A 70 -19.66 11.18 -2.83
N ASP A 71 -20.01 9.96 -3.26
CA ASP A 71 -21.35 9.40 -3.10
C ASP A 71 -21.60 8.97 -1.63
N GLY A 72 -22.53 9.65 -0.96
CA GLY A 72 -22.93 9.33 0.42
C GLY A 72 -23.52 7.93 0.60
N LYS A 73 -23.88 7.24 -0.49
CA LYS A 73 -24.39 5.87 -0.47
C LYS A 73 -23.30 4.82 -0.70
N ALA A 74 -22.02 5.18 -0.83
CA ALA A 74 -20.96 4.24 -1.15
C ALA A 74 -20.95 2.98 -0.26
N ALA A 75 -21.21 3.12 1.04
CA ALA A 75 -21.27 2.00 1.98
C ALA A 75 -22.37 0.97 1.65
N SER A 76 -23.47 1.36 0.99
CA SER A 76 -24.53 0.41 0.62
C SER A 76 -24.08 -0.59 -0.44
N TYR A 77 -23.13 -0.23 -1.30
CA TYR A 77 -22.63 -1.12 -2.36
C TYR A 77 -21.90 -2.36 -1.83
N ILE A 78 -21.44 -2.32 -0.56
CA ILE A 78 -20.71 -3.42 0.08
C ILE A 78 -21.45 -4.00 1.30
N GLN A 79 -22.77 -3.87 1.37
CA GLN A 79 -23.53 -4.45 2.49
C GLN A 79 -23.46 -5.98 2.50
N ASP A 80 -23.65 -6.62 1.34
CA ASP A 80 -23.78 -8.07 1.23
C ASP A 80 -22.49 -8.81 0.85
N VAL A 81 -21.34 -8.12 0.80
CA VAL A 81 -20.04 -8.75 0.50
C VAL A 81 -19.53 -9.50 1.72
N SER A 82 -18.78 -10.58 1.47
CA SER A 82 -18.12 -11.36 2.52
C SER A 82 -17.27 -10.49 3.45
N ILE A 83 -17.24 -10.87 4.73
CA ILE A 83 -16.49 -10.17 5.78
C ILE A 83 -14.99 -10.03 5.45
N VAL A 84 -14.42 -10.98 4.70
CA VAL A 84 -13.01 -10.95 4.31
C VAL A 84 -12.69 -9.69 3.49
N PHE A 85 -13.58 -9.29 2.58
CA PHE A 85 -13.42 -8.06 1.81
C PHE A 85 -13.53 -6.82 2.69
N LYS A 86 -14.47 -6.81 3.65
CA LYS A 86 -14.63 -5.70 4.59
C LYS A 86 -13.39 -5.53 5.48
N LEU A 87 -12.82 -6.63 5.98
CA LEU A 87 -11.57 -6.62 6.74
C LEU A 87 -10.39 -6.12 5.89
N HIS A 88 -10.31 -6.57 4.64
CA HIS A 88 -9.27 -6.11 3.71
C HIS A 88 -9.38 -4.60 3.41
N ILE A 89 -10.60 -4.09 3.19
CA ILE A 89 -10.84 -2.65 3.00
C ILE A 89 -10.46 -1.87 4.26
N PHE A 90 -10.94 -2.31 5.42
CA PHE A 90 -10.69 -1.62 6.69
C PHE A 90 -9.19 -1.53 7.01
N LEU A 91 -8.47 -2.65 6.89
CA LEU A 91 -7.04 -2.67 7.13
C LEU A 91 -6.27 -1.87 6.07
N GLY A 92 -6.70 -1.93 4.80
CA GLY A 92 -6.14 -1.12 3.72
C GLY A 92 -6.27 0.39 3.97
N LEU A 93 -7.45 0.86 4.36
CA LEU A 93 -7.69 2.26 4.74
C LEU A 93 -6.91 2.66 5.99
N THR A 94 -6.76 1.74 6.95
CA THR A 94 -5.90 1.96 8.13
C THR A 94 -4.45 2.16 7.74
N ILE A 95 -3.92 1.37 6.81
CA ILE A 95 -2.56 1.54 6.27
C ILE A 95 -2.43 2.90 5.58
N PHE A 96 -3.45 3.33 4.83
CA PHE A 96 -3.46 4.65 4.20
C PHE A 96 -3.45 5.79 5.24
N LEU A 97 -4.14 5.63 6.36
CA LEU A 97 -4.09 6.58 7.48
C LEU A 97 -2.70 6.65 8.14
N LEU A 98 -2.02 5.50 8.28
CA LEU A 98 -0.66 5.41 8.84
C LEU A 98 0.43 5.84 7.85
N PHE A 99 0.09 5.96 6.56
CA PHE A 99 1.02 6.25 5.48
C PHE A 99 1.96 7.44 5.73
N PRO A 100 1.48 8.65 6.11
CA PRO A 100 2.36 9.81 6.28
C PRO A 100 3.26 9.72 7.53
N PHE A 101 2.97 8.81 8.46
CA PHE A 101 3.69 8.66 9.74
C PHE A 101 4.66 7.48 9.75
N THR A 102 4.75 6.74 8.64
CA THR A 102 5.59 5.55 8.52
C THR A 102 6.58 5.71 7.38
N ARG A 103 7.49 4.75 7.26
CA ARG A 103 8.44 4.69 6.15
C ARG A 103 7.77 4.70 4.77
N LEU A 104 6.48 4.38 4.66
CA LEU A 104 5.76 4.23 3.39
C LEU A 104 5.80 5.49 2.52
N VAL A 105 6.05 6.67 3.09
CA VAL A 105 6.29 7.92 2.34
C VAL A 105 7.37 7.78 1.26
N HIS A 106 8.30 6.84 1.39
CA HIS A 106 9.30 6.55 0.34
C HIS A 106 8.66 6.20 -1.01
N MET A 107 7.44 5.64 -1.00
CA MET A 107 6.67 5.33 -2.20
C MET A 107 6.36 6.60 -3.03
N LEU A 108 6.27 7.79 -2.43
CA LEU A 108 6.08 9.04 -3.20
C LEU A 108 7.35 9.49 -3.92
N SER A 109 8.51 9.01 -3.49
CA SER A 109 9.83 9.41 -4.02
C SER A 109 10.30 8.49 -5.14
N VAL A 110 9.40 7.87 -5.91
CA VAL A 110 9.78 7.04 -7.05
C VAL A 110 10.63 7.88 -8.02
N PRO A 111 11.85 7.43 -8.37
CA PRO A 111 12.79 8.23 -9.13
C PRO A 111 12.47 8.24 -10.65
N VAL A 112 11.24 8.57 -11.03
CA VAL A 112 10.80 8.61 -12.44
C VAL A 112 11.66 9.54 -13.28
N ARG A 113 12.08 10.68 -12.69
CA ARG A 113 12.95 11.66 -13.37
C ARG A 113 14.36 11.14 -13.63
N TYR A 114 14.81 10.10 -12.95
CA TYR A 114 16.13 9.51 -13.18
C TYR A 114 16.15 8.69 -14.47
N VAL A 115 15.09 7.93 -14.74
CA VAL A 115 15.00 7.00 -15.87
C VAL A 115 14.41 7.64 -17.13
N THR A 116 13.68 8.74 -16.99
CA THR A 116 13.04 9.42 -18.12
C THR A 116 13.91 10.55 -18.69
N PRO A 117 13.70 10.96 -19.95
CA PRO A 117 14.40 12.09 -20.57
C PRO A 117 14.14 13.46 -19.90
N LEU A 118 13.28 13.51 -18.88
CA LEU A 118 13.00 14.69 -18.06
C LEU A 118 14.23 15.20 -17.28
N ARG A 119 15.30 14.40 -17.15
CA ARG A 119 16.59 14.83 -16.65
C ARG A 119 17.60 14.91 -17.79
N LYS A 120 18.16 16.11 -17.99
CA LYS A 120 19.23 16.35 -18.95
C LYS A 120 20.59 16.18 -18.27
N GLY A 121 21.41 15.29 -18.80
CA GLY A 121 22.81 15.07 -18.36
C GLY A 121 22.96 14.14 -17.16
N TYR A 122 24.07 13.39 -17.16
CA TYR A 122 24.47 12.52 -16.05
C TYR A 122 24.97 13.33 -14.84
N GLN A 123 25.76 14.38 -15.09
CA GLN A 123 26.36 15.20 -14.05
C GLN A 123 25.38 16.23 -13.49
N ILE A 124 25.37 16.39 -12.15
CA ILE A 124 24.61 17.42 -11.46
C ILE A 124 25.57 18.53 -11.03
N VAL A 125 25.38 19.73 -11.56
CA VAL A 125 26.11 20.93 -11.14
C VAL A 125 25.10 21.92 -10.57
N ARG A 126 25.35 22.43 -9.36
CA ARG A 126 24.54 23.47 -8.72
C ARG A 126 25.31 24.78 -8.75
N SER A 127 24.75 25.80 -9.41
CA SER A 127 25.33 27.15 -9.44
C SER A 127 24.95 27.93 -8.18
N ARG A 128 25.82 28.85 -7.73
CA ARG A 128 25.52 29.81 -6.66
C ARG A 128 24.57 30.93 -7.12
N ARG A 129 24.36 31.08 -8.43
CA ARG A 129 23.43 32.08 -8.97
C ARG A 129 22.01 31.67 -8.58
N LYS A 130 21.30 32.51 -7.80
CA LYS A 130 19.84 32.43 -7.69
C LYS A 130 19.29 32.57 -9.11
N ALA A 131 18.46 31.63 -9.55
CA ALA A 131 17.76 31.77 -10.82
C ALA A 131 17.05 33.13 -10.84
N ALA A 132 17.21 33.89 -11.92
CA ALA A 132 16.46 35.12 -12.10
C ALA A 132 14.97 34.76 -12.07
N LYS A 133 14.23 35.47 -11.22
CA LYS A 133 12.81 35.20 -10.94
C LYS A 133 11.95 35.50 -12.16
#